data_AF-A0A514JRM8-F1
#
_entry.id   AF-A0A514JRM8-F1
#
_cell.length_a   1.000
_cell.length_b   1.000
_cell.length_c   1.000
_cell.angle_alpha   90.00
_cell.angle_beta   90.00
_cell.angle_gamma   90.00
#
_symmetry.space_group_name_H-M   'P 1'
#
loop_
_entity.id
_entity.type
_entity.pdbx_description
1 polymer ?
#
loop_
_entity_poly.entity_id
_entity_poly.type
_entity_poly.pdbx_seq_one_letter_code
_entity_poly.pdbx_strand_id
1 'polypeptide(L)'
;MVAAALVLAVGGCGSGSDEKADAPEQDSAGATTTPARPPSAELVRWVGDMCASTAALGNIRKDSAADLKEIRNPDRLGPTAELLAVGYLSRTPTAVEDVERDLAGLDPSGVPAADRLLDAWRKKLKRVVSALDELSPSAGFDDAEGSAAGVDRHVQSLTPPDPDLPALTKKDPRLAAAYRRAEQCAPGWQPAGETASPEATGPLPKAADGKNTDACSDGACEVLVTSTADITANGVDVHVAVSDDYVTFRTAGTLMQLGGAGGEAGFGDELKATVVAHNKDGAVLRFTTP
;
A
#
# COMPACT_ATOMS: atom_id res chain seq x y z
N MET A 1 -41.17 32.29 -16.49
CA MET A 1 -41.47 33.41 -15.57
C MET A 1 -40.16 33.92 -15.00
N VAL A 2 -39.95 35.23 -15.14
CA VAL A 2 -39.00 36.14 -14.45
C VAL A 2 -37.50 35.85 -14.55
N ALA A 3 -36.86 36.65 -15.41
CA ALA A 3 -35.46 37.04 -15.31
C ALA A 3 -35.29 38.14 -14.25
N ALA A 4 -34.14 38.18 -13.57
CA ALA A 4 -33.64 39.38 -12.90
C ALA A 4 -32.11 39.33 -12.79
N ALA A 5 -31.46 40.12 -13.64
CA ALA A 5 -30.12 40.63 -13.41
C ALA A 5 -30.19 41.75 -12.36
N LEU A 6 -29.12 41.94 -11.57
CA LEU A 6 -28.91 43.17 -10.82
C LEU A 6 -27.44 43.59 -10.92
N VAL A 7 -27.24 44.86 -11.28
CA VAL A 7 -25.97 45.57 -11.38
C VAL A 7 -26.07 46.81 -10.46
N LEU A 8 -24.90 47.28 -9.99
CA LEU A 8 -24.49 48.66 -9.63
C LEU A 8 -24.37 49.06 -8.14
N ALA A 9 -23.14 49.45 -7.77
CA ALA A 9 -22.71 50.76 -7.23
C ALA A 9 -21.16 50.75 -7.23
N VAL A 10 -20.38 51.59 -7.93
CA VAL A 10 -20.22 53.07 -8.06
C VAL A 10 -19.74 53.76 -6.78
N GLY A 11 -18.55 54.38 -6.86
CA GLY A 11 -18.19 55.58 -6.08
C GLY A 11 -16.73 55.67 -5.63
N GLY A 12 -15.94 56.60 -6.20
CA GLY A 12 -14.65 57.02 -5.63
C GLY A 12 -13.69 57.76 -6.56
N CYS A 13 -14.07 58.96 -7.04
CA CYS A 13 -13.15 59.92 -7.68
C CYS A 13 -12.22 60.60 -6.66
N GLY A 14 -10.96 60.83 -7.05
CA GLY A 14 -10.04 61.75 -6.39
C GLY A 14 -8.97 62.24 -7.38
N SER A 15 -9.20 63.41 -7.96
CA SER A 15 -8.30 64.13 -8.88
C SER A 15 -7.36 65.07 -8.12
N GLY A 16 -6.09 65.17 -8.52
CA GLY A 16 -5.19 66.22 -8.02
C GLY A 16 -3.77 66.20 -8.60
N SER A 17 -3.59 66.98 -9.67
CA SER A 17 -2.43 67.83 -10.01
C SER A 17 -1.04 67.23 -10.30
N ASP A 18 -0.56 67.54 -11.51
CA ASP A 18 0.85 67.62 -11.92
C ASP A 18 1.66 68.50 -10.96
N GLU A 19 2.79 67.99 -10.45
CA GLU A 19 3.94 68.83 -10.14
C GLU A 19 5.24 68.04 -10.37
N LYS A 20 6.02 68.55 -11.33
CA LYS A 20 7.36 68.10 -11.70
C LYS A 20 8.33 68.61 -10.63
N ALA A 21 8.97 67.71 -9.90
CA ALA A 21 10.12 68.04 -9.07
C ALA A 21 11.18 66.93 -9.23
N ASP A 22 12.34 67.35 -9.71
CA ASP A 22 13.54 66.55 -9.87
C ASP A 22 14.16 66.14 -8.52
N ALA A 23 14.80 64.96 -8.56
CA ALA A 23 15.87 64.43 -7.71
C ALA A 23 15.49 63.72 -6.38
N PRO A 24 16.33 62.79 -5.86
CA PRO A 24 17.50 62.11 -6.44
C PRO A 24 17.34 60.57 -6.54
N GLU A 25 18.26 59.94 -7.27
CA GLU A 25 18.55 58.50 -7.24
C GLU A 25 18.58 57.97 -5.80
N GLN A 26 17.53 57.22 -5.45
CA GLN A 26 17.48 56.48 -4.21
C GLN A 26 18.25 55.19 -4.45
N ASP A 27 19.50 55.18 -3.97
CA ASP A 27 20.33 53.99 -3.83
C ASP A 27 19.45 52.81 -3.40
N SER A 28 19.43 51.79 -4.26
CA SER A 28 18.84 50.49 -3.98
C SER A 28 19.61 49.87 -2.82
N ALA A 29 19.22 50.24 -1.60
CA ALA A 29 19.59 49.56 -0.38
C ALA A 29 19.05 48.13 -0.52
N GLY A 30 19.94 47.24 -0.96
CA GLY A 30 19.69 45.81 -1.03
C GLY A 30 19.11 45.36 0.31
N ALA A 31 17.81 45.08 0.31
CA ALA A 31 17.15 44.41 1.40
C ALA A 31 17.92 43.11 1.63
N THR A 32 18.74 43.11 2.68
CA THR A 32 19.49 41.95 3.11
C THR A 32 18.43 40.94 3.51
N THR A 33 18.22 39.95 2.64
CA THR A 33 17.26 38.87 2.87
C THR A 33 17.62 38.25 4.20
N THR A 34 16.79 38.48 5.21
CA THR A 34 16.96 37.87 6.53
C THR A 34 17.08 36.36 6.30
N PRO A 35 18.11 35.68 6.84
CA PRO A 35 18.29 34.25 6.63
C PRO A 35 17.00 33.53 7.00
N ALA A 36 16.45 32.77 6.05
CA ALA A 36 15.22 32.03 6.26
C ALA A 36 15.41 31.14 7.50
N ARG A 37 14.53 31.32 8.50
CA ARG A 37 14.53 30.52 9.72
C ARG A 37 14.52 29.03 9.31
N PRO A 38 15.39 28.18 9.91
CA PRO A 38 15.40 26.76 9.58
C PRO A 38 14.02 26.15 9.83
N PRO A 39 13.62 25.13 9.03
CA PRO A 39 12.39 24.40 9.27
C PRO A 39 12.45 23.73 10.64
N SER A 40 11.30 23.60 11.31
CA SER A 40 11.21 22.88 12.57
C SER A 40 11.39 21.38 12.33
N ALA A 41 11.82 20.64 13.37
CA ALA A 41 12.03 19.20 13.27
C ALA A 41 10.72 18.46 12.96
N GLU A 42 9.60 18.94 13.49
CA GLU A 42 8.26 18.38 13.25
C GLU A 42 7.86 18.51 11.78
N LEU A 43 8.14 19.65 11.14
CA LEU A 43 7.84 19.85 9.72
C LEU A 43 8.74 18.97 8.83
N VAL A 44 10.02 18.81 9.20
CA VAL A 44 10.93 17.90 8.48
C VAL A 44 10.41 16.47 8.57
N ARG A 45 10.02 16.00 9.76
CA ARG A 45 9.45 14.66 9.96
C ARG A 45 8.17 14.48 9.15
N TRP A 46 7.23 15.43 9.26
CA TRP A 46 5.97 15.39 8.51
C TRP A 46 6.19 15.30 7.00
N VAL A 47 7.13 16.08 6.46
CA VAL A 47 7.48 16.02 5.04
C VAL A 47 8.11 14.68 4.68
N GLY A 48 8.96 14.13 5.55
CA GLY A 48 9.53 12.79 5.41
C GLY A 48 8.47 11.71 5.34
N ASP A 49 7.52 11.70 6.28
CA ASP A 49 6.43 10.72 6.31
C ASP A 49 5.54 10.83 5.07
N MET A 50 5.22 12.06 4.62
CA MET A 50 4.52 12.28 3.36
C MET A 50 5.28 11.74 2.14
N CYS A 51 6.60 11.90 2.08
CA CYS A 51 7.41 11.34 1.00
C CYS A 51 7.43 9.81 1.06
N ALA A 52 7.53 9.23 2.27
CA ALA A 52 7.50 7.78 2.47
C ALA A 52 6.17 7.18 2.01
N SER A 53 5.03 7.71 2.46
CA SER A 53 3.71 7.22 2.07
C SER A 53 3.46 7.39 0.56
N THR A 54 3.87 8.50 -0.05
CA THR A 54 3.68 8.70 -1.50
C THR A 54 4.60 7.81 -2.35
N ALA A 55 5.81 7.50 -1.86
CA ALA A 55 6.68 6.50 -2.47
C ALA A 55 6.09 5.08 -2.35
N ALA A 56 5.54 4.72 -1.18
CA ALA A 56 4.87 3.44 -0.97
C ALA A 56 3.69 3.26 -1.94
N LEU A 57 2.83 4.27 -2.11
CA LEU A 57 1.77 4.23 -3.14
C LEU A 57 2.31 4.10 -4.55
N GLY A 58 3.45 4.75 -4.83
CA GLY A 58 4.16 4.59 -6.10
C GLY A 58 4.63 3.16 -6.36
N ASN A 59 5.06 2.45 -5.32
CA ASN A 59 5.48 1.04 -5.40
C ASN A 59 4.28 0.11 -5.53
N ILE A 60 3.25 0.26 -4.68
CA ILE A 60 1.99 -0.50 -4.76
C ILE A 60 1.41 -0.43 -6.19
N ARG A 61 1.45 0.75 -6.83
CA ARG A 61 1.02 0.89 -8.22
C ARG A 61 1.88 0.15 -9.24
N LYS A 62 3.20 0.09 -9.04
CA LYS A 62 4.09 -0.66 -9.93
C LYS A 62 3.88 -2.17 -9.75
N ASP A 63 3.79 -2.61 -8.50
CA ASP A 63 3.64 -4.02 -8.14
C ASP A 63 2.28 -4.54 -8.62
N SER A 64 1.21 -3.77 -8.42
CA SER A 64 -0.13 -4.03 -8.97
C SER A 64 -0.12 -4.24 -10.49
N ALA A 65 0.61 -3.40 -11.22
CA ALA A 65 0.73 -3.55 -12.68
C ALA A 65 1.56 -4.78 -13.09
N ALA A 66 2.55 -5.16 -12.27
CA ALA A 66 3.36 -6.35 -12.48
C ALA A 66 2.55 -7.62 -12.20
N ASP A 67 1.85 -7.69 -11.07
CA ASP A 67 0.97 -8.79 -10.68
C ASP A 67 -0.12 -9.02 -11.73
N LEU A 68 -0.79 -7.96 -12.21
CA LEU A 68 -1.78 -8.09 -13.27
C LEU A 68 -1.19 -8.65 -14.58
N LYS A 69 0.05 -8.29 -14.90
CA LYS A 69 0.75 -8.82 -16.09
C LYS A 69 1.04 -10.31 -15.93
N GLU A 70 1.45 -10.74 -14.75
CA GLU A 70 1.71 -12.14 -14.40
C GLU A 70 0.43 -12.96 -14.40
N ILE A 71 -0.66 -12.48 -13.79
CA ILE A 71 -1.98 -13.13 -13.79
C ILE A 71 -2.48 -13.38 -15.22
N ARG A 72 -2.26 -12.42 -16.13
CA ARG A 72 -2.62 -12.57 -17.56
C ARG A 72 -1.77 -13.60 -18.30
N ASN A 73 -0.55 -13.84 -17.85
CA ASN A 73 0.44 -14.67 -18.53
C ASN A 73 1.20 -15.51 -17.50
N PRO A 74 0.52 -16.43 -16.79
CA PRO A 74 1.15 -17.20 -15.72
C PRO A 74 2.24 -18.10 -16.32
N ASP A 75 3.33 -18.27 -15.58
CA ASP A 75 4.39 -19.19 -15.96
C ASP A 75 3.84 -20.62 -16.02
N ARG A 76 4.22 -21.39 -17.06
CA ARG A 76 3.70 -22.75 -17.28
C ARG A 76 3.98 -23.73 -16.14
N LEU A 77 5.01 -23.45 -15.35
CA LEU A 77 5.41 -24.25 -14.19
C LEU A 77 5.08 -23.56 -12.87
N GLY A 78 4.49 -22.36 -12.92
CA GLY A 78 4.15 -21.54 -11.75
C GLY A 78 2.70 -21.74 -11.30
N PRO A 79 2.25 -20.90 -10.35
CA PRO A 79 0.87 -20.89 -9.91
C PRO A 79 -0.10 -20.57 -11.06
N THR A 80 -1.34 -21.06 -10.96
CA THR A 80 -2.37 -20.74 -11.95
C THR A 80 -2.79 -19.27 -11.84
N ALA A 81 -3.40 -18.73 -12.90
CA ALA A 81 -3.90 -17.36 -12.91
C ALA A 81 -4.87 -17.09 -11.74
N GLU A 82 -5.70 -18.07 -11.37
CA GLU A 82 -6.62 -17.97 -10.25
C GLU A 82 -5.87 -17.87 -8.92
N LEU A 83 -4.86 -18.69 -8.69
CA LEU A 83 -4.06 -18.63 -7.45
C LEU A 83 -3.29 -17.31 -7.35
N LEU A 84 -2.72 -16.84 -8.46
CA LEU A 84 -2.08 -15.52 -8.52
C LEU A 84 -3.08 -14.40 -8.22
N ALA A 85 -4.26 -14.45 -8.85
CA ALA A 85 -5.30 -13.45 -8.66
C ALA A 85 -5.77 -13.42 -7.22
N VAL A 86 -5.99 -14.57 -6.56
CA VAL A 86 -6.41 -14.53 -5.16
C VAL A 86 -5.31 -13.97 -4.25
N GLY A 87 -4.05 -14.37 -4.46
CA GLY A 87 -2.92 -13.80 -3.69
C GLY A 87 -2.84 -12.29 -3.86
N TYR A 88 -2.99 -11.79 -5.08
CA TYR A 88 -3.05 -10.37 -5.40
C TYR A 88 -4.23 -9.65 -4.72
N LEU A 89 -5.46 -10.17 -4.89
CA LEU A 89 -6.68 -9.63 -4.29
C LEU A 89 -6.64 -9.62 -2.76
N SER A 90 -5.85 -10.50 -2.13
CA SER A 90 -5.69 -10.54 -0.67
C SER A 90 -4.65 -9.53 -0.18
N ARG A 91 -3.51 -9.39 -0.88
CA ARG A 91 -2.39 -8.53 -0.44
C ARG A 91 -2.61 -7.05 -0.72
N THR A 92 -3.16 -6.72 -1.89
CA THR A 92 -3.23 -5.33 -2.35
C THR A 92 -4.12 -4.43 -1.49
N PRO A 93 -5.31 -4.85 -1.03
CA PRO A 93 -6.10 -4.06 -0.09
C PRO A 93 -5.33 -3.71 1.18
N THR A 94 -4.68 -4.70 1.81
CA THR A 94 -3.87 -4.50 3.02
C THR A 94 -2.75 -3.49 2.80
N ALA A 95 -2.01 -3.59 1.69
CA ALA A 95 -0.94 -2.64 1.38
C ALA A 95 -1.46 -1.19 1.22
N VAL A 96 -2.65 -1.01 0.65
CA VAL A 96 -3.29 0.31 0.51
C VAL A 96 -3.81 0.83 1.87
N GLU A 97 -4.39 -0.05 2.69
CA GLU A 97 -4.84 0.26 4.05
C GLU A 97 -3.69 0.68 4.97
N ASP A 98 -2.53 0.04 4.86
CA ASP A 98 -1.37 0.42 5.66
C ASP A 98 -0.93 1.85 5.37
N VAL A 99 -0.90 2.25 4.09
CA VAL A 99 -0.62 3.65 3.73
C VAL A 99 -1.75 4.60 4.15
N GLU A 100 -3.00 4.15 4.12
CA GLU A 100 -4.14 4.93 4.63
C GLU A 100 -3.98 5.21 6.12
N ARG A 101 -3.60 4.19 6.90
CA ARG A 101 -3.33 4.28 8.34
C ARG A 101 -2.16 5.22 8.64
N ASP A 102 -1.06 5.09 7.90
CA ASP A 102 0.10 5.97 8.03
C ASP A 102 -0.28 7.44 7.81
N LEU A 103 -0.99 7.71 6.72
CA LEU A 103 -1.44 9.07 6.41
C LEU A 103 -2.53 9.56 7.37
N ALA A 104 -3.38 8.69 7.89
CA ALA A 104 -4.37 9.03 8.93
C ALA A 104 -3.69 9.41 10.26
N GLY A 105 -2.53 8.82 10.56
CA GLY A 105 -1.71 9.12 11.74
C GLY A 105 -0.97 10.46 11.70
N LEU A 106 -0.88 11.12 10.53
CA LEU A 106 -0.18 12.41 10.42
C LEU A 106 -0.98 13.58 11.01
N ASP A 107 -0.43 14.27 11.99
CA ASP A 107 -0.99 15.55 12.42
C ASP A 107 -0.88 16.63 11.33
N PRO A 108 -1.69 17.71 11.39
CA PRO A 108 -1.50 18.87 10.54
C PRO A 108 -0.08 19.43 10.62
N SER A 109 0.50 19.78 9.47
CA SER A 109 1.85 20.33 9.32
C SER A 109 2.01 21.75 9.85
N GLY A 110 0.89 22.46 10.03
CA GLY A 110 0.88 23.90 10.29
C GLY A 110 1.15 24.77 9.06
N VAL A 111 1.22 24.17 7.86
CA VAL A 111 1.26 24.86 6.58
C VAL A 111 -0.04 24.57 5.81
N PRO A 112 -0.96 25.56 5.68
CA PRO A 112 -2.32 25.30 5.17
C PRO A 112 -2.39 24.63 3.79
N ALA A 113 -1.41 24.88 2.91
CA ALA A 113 -1.37 24.24 1.61
C ALA A 113 -0.99 22.76 1.68
N ALA A 114 -0.07 22.40 2.58
CA ALA A 114 0.32 21.02 2.84
C ALA A 114 -0.79 20.24 3.56
N ASP A 115 -1.51 20.88 4.47
CA ASP A 115 -2.66 20.27 5.16
C ASP A 115 -3.80 19.94 4.20
N ARG A 116 -4.03 20.80 3.19
CA ARG A 116 -4.97 20.50 2.08
C ARG A 116 -4.52 19.32 1.22
N LEU A 117 -3.21 19.16 1.00
CA LEU A 117 -2.67 18.00 0.29
C LEU A 117 -2.89 16.71 1.08
N LEU A 118 -2.65 16.72 2.39
CA LEU A 118 -2.92 15.58 3.26
C LEU A 118 -4.41 15.20 3.28
N ASP A 119 -5.30 16.17 3.40
CA ASP A 119 -6.75 15.95 3.34
C ASP A 119 -7.18 15.36 1.97
N ALA A 120 -6.62 15.87 0.87
CA ALA A 120 -6.89 15.34 -0.47
C ALA A 120 -6.44 13.88 -0.61
N TRP A 121 -5.28 13.52 -0.07
CA TRP A 121 -4.79 12.15 -0.04
C TRP A 121 -5.68 11.23 0.79
N ARG A 122 -6.01 11.60 2.03
CA ARG A 122 -6.90 10.83 2.91
C ARG A 122 -8.25 10.56 2.27
N LYS A 123 -8.87 11.59 1.68
CA LYS A 123 -10.14 11.44 0.95
C LYS A 123 -10.02 10.49 -0.23
N LYS A 124 -8.89 10.52 -0.94
CA LYS A 124 -8.65 9.66 -2.09
C LYS A 124 -8.44 8.21 -1.68
N LEU A 125 -7.59 7.96 -0.68
CA LEU A 125 -7.33 6.63 -0.15
C LEU A 125 -8.58 6.00 0.45
N LYS A 126 -9.31 6.75 1.28
CA LYS A 126 -10.58 6.25 1.83
C LYS A 126 -11.55 5.76 0.75
N ARG A 127 -11.67 6.48 -0.37
CA ARG A 127 -12.53 6.03 -1.49
C ARG A 127 -12.00 4.76 -2.15
N VAL A 128 -10.69 4.60 -2.26
CA VAL A 128 -10.09 3.41 -2.85
C VAL A 128 -10.19 2.22 -1.90
N VAL A 129 -9.82 2.37 -0.63
CA VAL A 129 -9.96 1.33 0.41
C VAL A 129 -11.40 0.82 0.45
N SER A 130 -12.40 1.70 0.54
CA SER A 130 -13.81 1.25 0.53
C SER A 130 -14.22 0.51 -0.75
N ALA A 131 -13.62 0.83 -1.90
CA ALA A 131 -13.89 0.10 -3.14
C ALA A 131 -13.16 -1.26 -3.18
N LEU A 132 -12.01 -1.37 -2.51
CA LEU A 132 -11.26 -2.62 -2.37
C LEU A 132 -11.91 -3.56 -1.34
N ASP A 133 -12.48 -3.03 -0.25
CA ASP A 133 -13.21 -3.79 0.76
C ASP A 133 -14.43 -4.55 0.20
N GLU A 134 -15.02 -4.05 -0.88
CA GLU A 134 -16.15 -4.69 -1.56
C GLU A 134 -15.72 -5.92 -2.38
N LEU A 135 -14.42 -6.12 -2.60
CA LEU A 135 -13.88 -7.17 -3.44
C LEU A 135 -13.47 -8.38 -2.59
N SER A 136 -14.11 -9.51 -2.85
CA SER A 136 -13.73 -10.77 -2.22
C SER A 136 -12.50 -11.36 -2.92
N PRO A 137 -11.47 -11.82 -2.19
CA PRO A 137 -10.38 -12.58 -2.78
C PRO A 137 -10.86 -13.80 -3.57
N SER A 138 -11.98 -14.42 -3.19
CA SER A 138 -12.56 -15.55 -3.91
C SER A 138 -12.98 -15.22 -5.35
N ALA A 139 -13.23 -13.95 -5.68
CA ALA A 139 -13.55 -13.53 -7.05
C ALA A 139 -12.42 -13.85 -8.04
N GLY A 140 -11.19 -14.02 -7.55
CA GLY A 140 -10.05 -14.50 -8.35
C GLY A 140 -10.24 -15.91 -8.93
N PHE A 141 -11.10 -16.75 -8.33
CA PHE A 141 -11.44 -18.06 -8.90
C PHE A 141 -12.50 -17.96 -10.01
N ASP A 142 -13.40 -16.99 -9.92
CA ASP A 142 -14.50 -16.82 -10.87
C ASP A 142 -14.04 -16.09 -12.14
N ASP A 143 -13.24 -15.03 -11.97
CA ASP A 143 -12.69 -14.21 -13.05
C ASP A 143 -11.35 -13.61 -12.61
N ALA A 144 -10.28 -14.41 -12.74
CA ALA A 144 -8.93 -14.05 -12.32
C ALA A 144 -8.46 -12.73 -12.93
N GLU A 145 -8.55 -12.61 -14.27
CA GLU A 145 -8.09 -11.41 -14.97
C GLU A 145 -9.01 -10.21 -14.69
N GLY A 146 -10.33 -10.38 -14.77
CA GLY A 146 -11.27 -9.27 -14.61
C GLY A 146 -11.27 -8.71 -13.19
N SER A 147 -11.22 -9.56 -12.17
CA SER A 147 -11.11 -9.14 -10.77
C SER A 147 -9.79 -8.42 -10.52
N ALA A 148 -8.67 -8.97 -11.00
CA ALA A 148 -7.37 -8.35 -10.84
C ALA A 148 -7.28 -7.00 -11.57
N ALA A 149 -7.82 -6.91 -12.78
CA ALA A 149 -7.88 -5.66 -13.54
C ALA A 149 -8.79 -4.61 -12.86
N GLY A 150 -9.81 -5.04 -12.13
CA GLY A 150 -10.65 -4.20 -11.28
C GLY A 150 -9.84 -3.54 -10.17
N VAL A 151 -9.15 -4.34 -9.35
CA VAL A 151 -8.27 -3.82 -8.27
C VAL A 151 -7.17 -2.93 -8.83
N ASP A 152 -6.49 -3.35 -9.90
CA ASP A 152 -5.40 -2.56 -10.49
C ASP A 152 -5.91 -1.18 -10.93
N ARG A 153 -7.10 -1.09 -11.53
CA ARG A 153 -7.69 0.20 -11.90
C ARG A 153 -7.86 1.13 -10.69
N HIS A 154 -8.33 0.60 -9.55
CA HIS A 154 -8.46 1.38 -8.32
C HIS A 154 -7.10 1.83 -7.78
N VAL A 155 -6.13 0.93 -7.76
CA VAL A 155 -4.75 1.22 -7.34
C VAL A 155 -4.09 2.25 -8.25
N GLN A 156 -4.20 2.11 -9.58
CA GLN A 156 -3.64 3.07 -10.55
C GLN A 156 -4.27 4.46 -10.41
N SER A 157 -5.47 4.57 -9.85
CA SER A 157 -6.10 5.85 -9.57
C SER A 157 -5.37 6.63 -8.47
N LEU A 158 -4.56 5.99 -7.61
CA LEU A 158 -3.80 6.57 -6.48
C LEU A 158 -2.59 7.42 -6.93
N THR A 159 -2.80 8.31 -7.89
CA THR A 159 -1.84 9.33 -8.31
C THR A 159 -1.79 10.52 -7.33
N PRO A 160 -0.66 11.25 -7.25
CA PRO A 160 -0.58 12.48 -6.46
C PRO A 160 -1.67 13.51 -6.79
N PRO A 161 -2.35 14.10 -5.79
CA PRO A 161 -3.22 15.27 -5.99
C PRO A 161 -2.44 16.48 -6.53
N ASP A 162 -3.11 17.36 -7.27
CA ASP A 162 -2.56 18.64 -7.74
C ASP A 162 -3.06 19.80 -6.85
N PRO A 163 -2.18 20.66 -6.28
CA PRO A 163 -0.72 20.59 -6.32
C PRO A 163 -0.16 19.49 -5.43
N ASP A 164 0.84 18.78 -5.95
CA ASP A 164 1.62 17.79 -5.20
C ASP A 164 2.66 18.46 -4.30
N LEU A 165 3.32 17.67 -3.45
CA LEU A 165 4.30 18.18 -2.50
C LEU A 165 5.46 18.92 -3.22
N PRO A 166 6.08 18.39 -4.30
CA PRO A 166 7.04 19.15 -5.10
C PRO A 166 6.52 20.50 -5.59
N ALA A 167 5.30 20.58 -6.11
CA ALA A 167 4.70 21.84 -6.54
C ALA A 167 4.50 22.82 -5.38
N LEU A 168 4.15 22.33 -4.19
CA LEU A 168 4.04 23.16 -2.98
C LEU A 168 5.40 23.70 -2.53
N THR A 169 6.48 22.92 -2.62
CA THR A 169 7.83 23.38 -2.24
C THR A 169 8.33 24.55 -3.09
N LYS A 170 7.83 24.70 -4.32
CA LYS A 170 8.15 25.87 -5.17
C LYS A 170 7.51 27.16 -4.67
N LYS A 171 6.42 27.06 -3.90
CA LYS A 171 5.61 28.18 -3.43
C LYS A 171 5.87 28.54 -1.96
N ASP A 172 6.31 27.58 -1.15
CA ASP A 172 6.58 27.78 0.27
C ASP A 172 8.05 27.45 0.64
N PRO A 173 8.86 28.46 1.00
CA PRO A 173 10.26 28.26 1.36
C PRO A 173 10.50 27.36 2.60
N ARG A 174 9.56 27.32 3.55
CA ARG A 174 9.66 26.46 4.74
C ARG A 174 9.46 25.00 4.35
N LEU A 175 8.46 24.71 3.51
CA LEU A 175 8.28 23.37 2.93
C LEU A 175 9.49 22.97 2.08
N ALA A 176 10.02 23.88 1.27
CA ALA A 176 11.22 23.60 0.47
C ALA A 176 12.43 23.23 1.34
N ALA A 177 12.63 23.94 2.46
CA ALA A 177 13.71 23.66 3.38
C ALA A 177 13.51 22.33 4.13
N ALA A 178 12.27 22.03 4.53
CA ALA A 178 11.93 20.76 5.17
C ALA A 178 12.12 19.58 4.22
N TYR A 179 11.63 19.70 2.98
CA TYR A 179 11.78 18.69 1.92
C TYR A 179 13.24 18.35 1.63
N ARG A 180 14.13 19.34 1.56
CA ARG A 180 15.57 19.09 1.36
C ARG A 180 16.24 18.38 2.53
N ARG A 181 15.68 18.45 3.73
CA ARG A 181 16.24 17.83 4.95
C ARG A 181 15.64 16.46 5.25
N ALA A 182 14.45 16.17 4.73
CA ALA A 182 13.81 14.88 4.89
C ALA A 182 14.50 13.85 3.99
N GLU A 183 15.16 12.86 4.59
CA GLU A 183 15.90 11.82 3.88
C GLU A 183 14.98 10.99 2.96
N GLN A 184 13.73 10.80 3.39
CA GLN A 184 12.70 10.07 2.64
C GLN A 184 12.31 10.74 1.33
N CYS A 185 12.57 12.04 1.20
CA CYS A 185 12.31 12.80 -0.03
C CYS A 185 13.51 12.80 -0.99
N ALA A 186 14.64 12.20 -0.61
CA ALA A 186 15.83 12.16 -1.45
C ALA A 186 15.62 11.27 -2.68
N PRO A 187 16.20 11.61 -3.84
CA PRO A 187 16.18 10.73 -5.01
C PRO A 187 16.79 9.36 -4.69
N GLY A 188 16.09 8.30 -5.08
CA GLY A 188 16.55 6.93 -4.83
C GLY A 188 16.36 6.44 -3.39
N TRP A 189 15.72 7.23 -2.52
CA TRP A 189 15.25 6.70 -1.25
C TRP A 189 14.25 5.57 -1.51
N GLN A 190 14.44 4.48 -0.79
CA GLN A 190 13.49 3.39 -0.70
C GLN A 190 13.11 3.25 0.77
N PRO A 191 11.84 2.93 1.08
CA PRO A 191 11.53 2.47 2.42
C PRO A 191 12.51 1.36 2.75
N ALA A 192 13.09 1.38 3.94
CA ALA A 192 13.80 0.22 4.45
C ALA A 192 12.81 -0.93 4.28
N GLY A 193 13.10 -1.84 3.34
CA GLY A 193 12.18 -2.92 3.02
C GLY A 193 11.72 -3.51 4.34
N GLU A 194 10.42 -3.79 4.47
CA GLU A 194 9.90 -4.54 5.61
C GLU A 194 10.95 -5.58 5.93
N THR A 195 11.59 -5.46 7.10
CA THR A 195 12.59 -6.43 7.51
C THR A 195 11.85 -7.74 7.40
N ALA A 196 12.14 -8.49 6.33
CA ALA A 196 11.54 -9.78 6.08
C ALA A 196 11.61 -10.46 7.43
N SER A 197 10.44 -10.80 8.00
CA SER A 197 10.41 -11.58 9.24
C SER A 197 11.46 -12.66 9.05
N PRO A 198 12.50 -12.71 9.91
CA PRO A 198 13.81 -13.25 9.57
C PRO A 198 13.58 -14.52 8.78
N GLU A 199 13.89 -14.49 7.48
CA GLU A 199 13.74 -15.65 6.62
C GLU A 199 14.34 -16.80 7.42
N ALA A 200 13.55 -17.85 7.64
CA ALA A 200 14.08 -19.09 8.19
C ALA A 200 15.03 -19.66 7.13
N THR A 201 16.23 -19.09 7.07
CA THR A 201 17.35 -19.43 6.19
C THR A 201 17.99 -20.75 6.60
N GLY A 202 17.49 -21.35 7.68
CA GLY A 202 17.78 -22.72 8.06
C GLY A 202 17.04 -23.73 7.18
N PRO A 203 17.55 -24.96 7.09
CA PRO A 203 16.81 -26.05 6.45
C PRO A 203 15.45 -26.23 7.12
N LEU A 204 14.43 -26.58 6.34
CA LEU A 204 13.14 -26.93 6.89
C LEU A 204 13.31 -28.07 7.90
N PRO A 205 12.62 -28.02 9.06
CA PRO A 205 12.61 -29.13 9.98
C PRO A 205 12.08 -30.38 9.27
N LYS A 206 12.49 -31.55 9.73
CA LYS A 206 11.96 -32.79 9.19
C LYS A 206 10.52 -32.97 9.67
N ALA A 207 9.58 -32.95 8.73
CA ALA A 207 8.18 -33.29 8.99
C ALA A 207 8.07 -34.74 9.51
N ALA A 208 7.29 -34.98 10.57
CA ALA A 208 7.13 -36.30 11.17
C ALA A 208 6.73 -37.38 10.15
N ASP A 209 5.81 -37.04 9.24
CA ASP A 209 5.29 -37.93 8.21
C ASP A 209 5.95 -37.70 6.83
N GLY A 210 6.98 -36.86 6.77
CA GLY A 210 7.68 -36.55 5.51
C GLY A 210 6.72 -35.97 4.48
N LYS A 211 6.66 -36.53 3.27
CA LYS A 211 5.73 -36.11 2.21
C LYS A 211 4.45 -36.95 2.14
N ASN A 212 4.19 -37.80 3.14
CA ASN A 212 3.09 -38.75 3.10
C ASN A 212 1.77 -38.07 3.53
N THR A 213 1.05 -37.48 2.58
CA THR A 213 -0.23 -36.79 2.84
C THR A 213 -1.33 -37.74 3.33
N ASP A 214 -1.25 -39.03 3.01
CA ASP A 214 -2.23 -40.03 3.46
C ASP A 214 -2.17 -40.25 4.99
N ALA A 215 -1.05 -39.89 5.64
CA ALA A 215 -0.93 -39.94 7.10
C ALA A 215 -1.92 -39.00 7.80
N CYS A 216 -2.43 -37.98 7.10
CA CYS A 216 -3.36 -37.00 7.64
C CYS A 216 -4.79 -37.50 7.76
N SER A 217 -5.11 -38.69 7.28
CA SER A 217 -6.49 -39.18 7.17
C SER A 217 -7.25 -39.26 8.50
N ASP A 218 -6.56 -39.43 9.63
CA ASP A 218 -7.13 -39.38 10.98
C ASP A 218 -7.23 -37.95 11.57
N GLY A 219 -6.78 -36.95 10.83
CA GLY A 219 -6.75 -35.55 11.23
C GLY A 219 -5.52 -35.12 12.03
N ALA A 220 -4.54 -36.00 12.23
CA ALA A 220 -3.31 -35.71 12.97
C ALA A 220 -2.06 -36.13 12.18
N CYS A 221 -1.38 -35.17 11.57
CA CYS A 221 -0.15 -35.43 10.83
C CYS A 221 0.77 -34.20 10.80
N GLU A 222 2.03 -34.42 10.42
CA GLU A 222 2.95 -33.35 10.06
C GLU A 222 3.66 -33.69 8.74
N VAL A 223 3.36 -32.92 7.68
CA VAL A 223 3.81 -33.19 6.32
C VAL A 223 4.58 -32.03 5.71
N LEU A 224 5.48 -32.34 4.78
CA LEU A 224 6.25 -31.41 3.98
C LEU A 224 5.60 -31.24 2.61
N VAL A 225 5.22 -30.00 2.28
CA VAL A 225 4.71 -29.61 0.97
C VAL A 225 5.74 -28.70 0.31
N THR A 226 6.25 -29.09 -0.86
CA THR A 226 7.31 -28.33 -1.57
C THR A 226 6.79 -27.46 -2.71
N SER A 227 5.53 -27.62 -3.11
CA SER A 227 4.88 -26.77 -4.11
C SER A 227 3.36 -26.85 -3.94
N THR A 228 2.72 -27.92 -4.39
CA THR A 228 1.29 -28.16 -4.17
C THR A 228 1.04 -29.57 -3.65
N ALA A 229 -0.04 -29.74 -2.88
CA ALA A 229 -0.50 -31.04 -2.41
C ALA A 229 -2.01 -31.01 -2.12
N ASP A 230 -2.71 -32.07 -2.48
CA ASP A 230 -4.07 -32.33 -2.00
C ASP A 230 -3.97 -33.22 -0.76
N ILE A 231 -4.56 -32.78 0.36
CA ILE A 231 -4.48 -33.45 1.65
C ILE A 231 -5.90 -33.68 2.15
N THR A 232 -6.28 -34.94 2.34
CA THR A 232 -7.53 -35.28 3.04
C THR A 232 -7.21 -35.49 4.52
N ALA A 233 -7.69 -34.59 5.38
CA ALA A 233 -7.48 -34.68 6.82
C ALA A 233 -8.80 -34.66 7.58
N ASN A 234 -9.04 -35.69 8.42
CA ASN A 234 -10.31 -35.89 9.11
C ASN A 234 -11.54 -35.81 8.15
N GLY A 235 -11.40 -36.31 6.93
CA GLY A 235 -12.45 -36.23 5.90
C GLY A 235 -12.63 -34.87 5.22
N VAL A 236 -11.81 -33.86 5.55
CA VAL A 236 -11.78 -32.56 4.88
C VAL A 236 -10.71 -32.56 3.80
N ASP A 237 -11.10 -32.30 2.56
CA ASP A 237 -10.17 -32.13 1.45
C ASP A 237 -9.60 -30.71 1.43
N VAL A 238 -8.29 -30.59 1.64
CA VAL A 238 -7.54 -29.34 1.67
C VAL A 238 -6.51 -29.36 0.55
N HIS A 239 -6.68 -28.49 -0.43
CA HIS A 239 -5.65 -28.20 -1.43
C HIS A 239 -4.68 -27.16 -0.88
N VAL A 240 -3.41 -27.52 -0.80
CA VAL A 240 -2.33 -26.67 -0.31
C VAL A 240 -1.45 -26.23 -1.46
N ALA A 241 -1.12 -24.94 -1.49
CA ALA A 241 -0.10 -24.37 -2.36
C ALA A 241 0.92 -23.56 -1.54
N VAL A 242 2.20 -23.77 -1.78
CA VAL A 242 3.31 -23.10 -1.11
C VAL A 242 4.04 -22.23 -2.12
N SER A 243 4.20 -20.95 -1.79
CA SER A 243 5.00 -19.96 -2.49
C SER A 243 6.11 -19.45 -1.57
N ASP A 244 7.01 -18.59 -2.05
CA ASP A 244 8.14 -18.08 -1.25
C ASP A 244 7.69 -17.34 0.02
N ASP A 245 6.57 -16.61 -0.05
CA ASP A 245 6.12 -15.71 1.03
C ASP A 245 4.89 -16.20 1.80
N TYR A 246 4.23 -17.27 1.34
CA TYR A 246 2.98 -17.74 1.94
C TYR A 246 2.65 -19.20 1.65
N VAL A 247 1.78 -19.75 2.49
CA VAL A 247 1.08 -21.01 2.29
C VAL A 247 -0.41 -20.73 2.13
N THR A 248 -0.98 -21.20 1.02
CA THR A 248 -2.40 -21.10 0.71
C THR A 248 -3.08 -22.44 0.98
N PHE A 249 -4.22 -22.40 1.67
CA PHE A 249 -5.08 -23.55 1.96
C PHE A 249 -6.45 -23.32 1.32
N ARG A 250 -6.91 -24.26 0.50
CA ARG A 250 -8.21 -24.20 -0.17
C ARG A 250 -9.06 -25.43 0.16
N THR A 251 -10.31 -25.21 0.53
CA THR A 251 -11.35 -26.23 0.60
C THR A 251 -12.49 -25.87 -0.36
N ALA A 252 -13.56 -26.67 -0.41
CA ALA A 252 -14.69 -26.46 -1.31
C ALA A 252 -15.41 -25.09 -1.17
N GLY A 253 -15.17 -24.33 -0.10
CA GLY A 253 -15.79 -23.03 0.11
C GLY A 253 -14.94 -22.02 0.88
N THR A 254 -13.65 -22.32 1.12
CA THR A 254 -12.79 -21.43 1.92
C THR A 254 -11.40 -21.40 1.30
N LEU A 255 -10.80 -20.21 1.30
CA LEU A 255 -9.40 -20.01 1.00
C LEU A 255 -8.76 -19.21 2.13
N MET A 256 -7.64 -19.69 2.63
CA MET A 256 -6.84 -19.01 3.64
C MET A 256 -5.39 -18.92 3.16
N GLN A 257 -4.74 -17.79 3.44
CA GLN A 257 -3.34 -17.56 3.12
C GLN A 257 -2.62 -17.20 4.42
N LEU A 258 -1.55 -17.93 4.74
CA LEU A 258 -0.76 -17.75 5.95
C LEU A 258 0.68 -17.42 5.57
N GLY A 259 1.21 -16.32 6.10
CA GLY A 259 2.63 -15.97 5.98
C GLY A 259 3.46 -16.51 7.13
N GLY A 260 4.64 -17.05 6.83
CA GLY A 260 5.65 -17.43 7.82
C GLY A 260 5.28 -18.60 8.75
N ALA A 261 6.22 -18.94 9.64
CA ALA A 261 6.04 -19.97 10.65
C ALA A 261 5.12 -19.48 11.79
N GLY A 262 4.27 -20.37 12.29
CA GLY A 262 3.33 -20.12 13.39
C GLY A 262 1.93 -19.70 12.96
N GLY A 263 1.67 -19.48 11.66
CA GLY A 263 0.33 -19.22 11.16
C GLY A 263 -0.60 -20.42 11.36
N GLU A 264 -1.87 -20.16 11.66
CA GLU A 264 -2.89 -21.19 11.88
C GLU A 264 -4.13 -20.95 11.00
N ALA A 265 -4.64 -22.02 10.39
CA ALA A 265 -5.86 -22.03 9.58
C ALA A 265 -6.85 -23.03 10.20
N GLY A 266 -8.07 -22.57 10.48
CA GLY A 266 -9.15 -23.41 10.99
C GLY A 266 -10.14 -23.75 9.88
N PHE A 267 -10.53 -25.02 9.78
CA PHE A 267 -11.55 -25.49 8.85
C PHE A 267 -12.75 -26.01 9.66
N GLY A 268 -13.65 -25.09 10.01
CA GLY A 268 -14.73 -25.37 10.97
C GLY A 268 -14.17 -25.71 12.37
N ASP A 269 -14.96 -26.49 13.12
CA ASP A 269 -14.58 -26.98 14.46
C ASP A 269 -13.87 -28.36 14.40
N GLU A 270 -13.53 -28.84 13.20
CA GLU A 270 -13.14 -30.24 12.95
C GLU A 270 -11.65 -30.40 12.63
N LEU A 271 -10.99 -29.34 12.14
CA LEU A 271 -9.62 -29.42 11.66
C LEU A 271 -8.89 -28.08 11.79
N LYS A 272 -7.65 -28.15 12.23
CA LYS A 272 -6.72 -27.02 12.29
C LYS A 272 -5.42 -27.37 11.58
N ALA A 273 -4.96 -26.49 10.69
CA ALA A 273 -3.63 -26.55 10.10
C ALA A 273 -2.73 -25.48 10.72
N THR A 274 -1.47 -25.82 10.98
CA THR A 274 -0.42 -24.92 11.47
C THR A 274 0.76 -24.95 10.51
N VAL A 275 1.26 -23.78 10.11
CA VAL A 275 2.53 -23.68 9.39
C VAL A 275 3.66 -23.79 10.41
N VAL A 276 4.29 -24.97 10.53
CA VAL A 276 5.39 -25.21 11.48
C VAL A 276 6.66 -24.48 11.05
N ALA A 277 6.95 -24.51 9.75
CA ALA A 277 8.05 -23.82 9.13
C ALA A 277 7.75 -23.58 7.65
N HIS A 278 8.34 -22.52 7.09
CA HIS A 278 8.13 -22.14 5.70
C HIS A 278 9.36 -21.38 5.19
N ASN A 279 9.82 -21.73 3.99
CA ASN A 279 10.84 -21.03 3.23
C ASN A 279 10.69 -21.37 1.73
N LYS A 280 11.62 -20.87 0.91
CA LYS A 280 11.67 -21.11 -0.55
C LYS A 280 11.69 -22.60 -0.98
N ASP A 281 12.05 -23.52 -0.09
CA ASP A 281 12.12 -24.95 -0.40
C ASP A 281 10.80 -25.69 -0.08
N GLY A 282 9.86 -25.03 0.59
CA GLY A 282 8.55 -25.58 0.95
C GLY A 282 8.04 -25.15 2.33
N ALA A 283 7.01 -25.85 2.81
CA ALA A 283 6.44 -25.66 4.13
C ALA A 283 6.22 -27.00 4.84
N VAL A 284 6.50 -27.01 6.14
CA VAL A 284 6.11 -28.10 7.05
C VAL A 284 4.80 -27.71 7.70
N LEU A 285 3.78 -28.53 7.50
CA LEU A 285 2.41 -28.28 7.91
C LEU A 285 1.99 -29.34 8.89
N ARG A 286 1.39 -28.91 10.00
CA ARG A 286 0.82 -29.79 11.01
C ARG A 286 -0.69 -29.67 11.00
N PHE A 287 -1.37 -30.79 10.81
CA PHE A 287 -2.82 -30.89 10.93
C PHE A 287 -3.17 -31.53 12.26
N THR A 288 -4.18 -31.00 12.93
CA THR A 288 -4.71 -31.52 14.19
C THR A 288 -6.23 -31.34 14.23
N THR A 289 -6.95 -32.34 14.70
CA THR A 289 -8.31 -32.16 15.21
C THR A 289 -8.25 -31.44 16.57
N PRO A 290 -9.16 -30.49 16.87
CA PRO A 290 -9.21 -29.81 18.16
C PRO A 290 -9.39 -30.73 19.37
#